data_AF-A0A2V7WT83-F1
#
_entry.id   AF-A0A2V7WT83-F1
#
_cell.length_a   1.000
_cell.length_b   1.000
_cell.length_c   1.000
_cell.angle_alpha   90.00
_cell.angle_beta   90.00
_cell.angle_gamma   90.00
#
_symmetry.space_group_name_H-M   'P 1'
#
loop_
_entity.id
_entity.type
_entity.pdbx_description
1 polymer ?
#
loop_
_entity_poly.entity_id
_entity_poly.type
_entity_poly.pdbx_seq_one_letter_code
_entity_poly.pdbx_strand_id
1 'polypeptide(L)'
;PPREFNWNVGVILLVLTLLLSFTGYLLPWDQLAIWAITVGSNMARATPLLGHEGPGAQLLVLGDVKMVHAGSDARFALLGGRFVGEGALLRFYVLHCVGIPLVAGILMAVHFWRVRKDGGISGPL
;
A
#
# COMPACT_ATOMS: atom_id res chain seq x y z
N PRO A 1 24.46 1.22 20.95
CA PRO A 1 24.40 1.47 19.50
C PRO A 1 23.03 2.03 19.08
N PRO A 2 22.98 2.89 18.05
CA PRO A 2 21.78 3.65 17.70
C PRO A 2 20.76 2.73 16.98
N ARG A 3 19.50 2.73 17.45
CA ARG A 3 18.42 1.77 17.08
C ARG A 3 17.39 2.37 16.11
N GLU A 4 17.66 3.53 15.55
CA GLU A 4 16.74 4.30 14.70
C GLU A 4 16.43 3.56 13.40
N PHE A 5 17.39 2.80 12.86
CA PHE A 5 17.14 1.95 11.71
C PHE A 5 16.07 0.89 12.02
N ASN A 6 16.18 0.21 13.16
CA ASN A 6 15.20 -0.80 13.56
C ASN A 6 13.83 -0.16 13.85
N TRP A 7 13.80 1.06 14.37
CA TRP A 7 12.58 1.84 14.53
C TRP A 7 11.90 2.09 13.18
N ASN A 8 12.63 2.57 12.17
CA ASN A 8 12.09 2.80 10.83
C ASN A 8 11.53 1.51 10.20
N VAL A 9 12.22 0.38 10.37
CA VAL A 9 11.69 -0.95 9.97
C VAL A 9 10.38 -1.25 10.70
N GLY A 10 10.29 -0.97 12.00
CA GLY A 10 9.07 -1.12 12.79
C GLY A 10 7.91 -0.24 12.29
N VAL A 11 8.17 1.02 11.94
CA VAL A 11 7.17 1.91 11.35
C VAL A 11 6.67 1.38 10.00
N ILE A 12 7.56 0.85 9.16
CA ILE A 12 7.16 0.23 7.88
C ILE A 12 6.30 -1.02 8.14
N LEU A 13 6.67 -1.86 9.11
CA LEU A 13 5.87 -3.03 9.51
C LEU A 13 4.48 -2.64 10.03
N LEU A 14 4.38 -1.55 10.78
CA LEU A 14 3.09 -0.99 11.24
C LEU A 14 2.21 -0.62 10.04
N VAL A 15 2.76 0.10 9.06
CA VAL A 15 2.03 0.47 7.84
C VAL A 15 1.60 -0.77 7.06
N LEU A 16 2.47 -1.77 6.89
CA LEU A 16 2.11 -3.02 6.22
C LEU A 16 1.02 -3.79 6.96
N THR A 17 0.99 -3.72 8.29
CA THR A 17 -0.07 -4.35 9.10
C THR A 17 -1.42 -3.66 8.88
N LEU A 18 -1.44 -2.34 8.82
CA LEU A 18 -2.65 -1.58 8.48
C LEU A 18 -3.14 -1.93 7.07
N LEU A 19 -2.22 -2.08 6.11
CA LEU A 19 -2.54 -2.52 4.76
C LEU A 19 -3.06 -3.97 4.70
N LEU A 20 -2.49 -4.89 5.49
CA LEU A 20 -3.02 -6.25 5.62
C LEU A 20 -4.45 -6.22 6.14
N SER A 21 -4.72 -5.46 7.19
CA SER A 21 -6.07 -5.30 7.75
C SER A 21 -7.06 -4.80 6.70
N PHE A 22 -6.72 -3.71 6.00
CA PHE A 22 -7.58 -3.14 4.97
C PHE A 22 -7.81 -4.12 3.80
N THR A 23 -6.74 -4.69 3.24
CA THR A 23 -6.86 -5.60 2.08
C THR A 23 -7.59 -6.90 2.41
N GLY A 24 -7.45 -7.40 3.65
CA GLY A 24 -8.18 -8.58 4.14
C GLY A 24 -9.66 -8.30 4.34
N TYR A 25 -10.01 -7.10 4.81
CA TYR A 25 -11.39 -6.64 4.95
C TYR A 25 -12.16 -6.64 3.62
N LEU A 26 -11.47 -6.52 2.48
CA LEU A 26 -12.11 -6.52 1.16
C LEU A 26 -12.48 -7.92 0.63
N LEU A 27 -11.86 -8.97 1.16
CA LEU A 27 -11.97 -10.33 0.59
C LEU A 27 -13.36 -11.00 0.72
N PRO A 28 -14.14 -10.77 1.79
CA PRO A 28 -15.50 -11.31 1.90
C PRO A 28 -16.45 -10.83 0.79
N TRP A 29 -16.12 -9.71 0.14
CA TRP A 29 -16.86 -9.15 -0.99
C TRP A 29 -18.34 -8.87 -0.69
N ASP A 30 -18.64 -8.45 0.53
CA ASP A 30 -19.96 -8.00 0.95
C ASP A 30 -20.21 -6.52 0.58
N GLN A 31 -21.41 -6.02 0.89
CA GLN A 31 -21.79 -4.65 0.53
C GLN A 31 -20.88 -3.60 1.16
N LEU A 32 -20.46 -3.80 2.41
CA LEU A 32 -19.57 -2.84 3.09
C LEU A 32 -18.15 -2.89 2.51
N ALA A 33 -17.62 -4.07 2.18
CA ALA A 33 -16.35 -4.22 1.50
C ALA A 33 -16.34 -3.51 0.13
N ILE A 34 -17.42 -3.64 -0.65
CA ILE A 34 -17.58 -2.95 -1.95
C ILE A 34 -17.56 -1.41 -1.78
N TRP A 35 -18.16 -0.89 -0.71
CA TRP A 35 -18.06 0.54 -0.41
C TRP A 35 -16.66 0.94 0.04
N ALA A 36 -16.00 0.13 0.87
CA ALA A 36 -14.65 0.41 1.34
C ALA A 36 -13.62 0.46 0.21
N ILE A 37 -13.65 -0.50 -0.73
CA ILE A 37 -12.79 -0.45 -1.93
C ILE A 37 -13.13 0.73 -2.84
N THR A 38 -14.41 1.09 -2.94
CA THR A 38 -14.84 2.24 -3.76
C THR A 38 -14.30 3.54 -3.17
N VAL A 39 -14.47 3.77 -1.87
CA VAL A 39 -13.94 4.96 -1.19
C VAL A 39 -12.41 4.98 -1.24
N GLY A 40 -11.75 3.88 -0.86
CA GLY A 40 -10.29 3.79 -0.83
C GLY A 40 -9.65 4.01 -2.19
N SER A 41 -10.18 3.38 -3.25
CA SER A 41 -9.67 3.56 -4.61
C SER A 41 -9.96 4.95 -5.18
N ASN A 42 -11.06 5.59 -4.76
CA ASN A 42 -11.36 6.97 -5.17
C ASN A 42 -10.37 7.98 -4.57
N MET A 43 -9.86 7.74 -3.35
CA MET A 43 -8.79 8.55 -2.76
C MET A 43 -7.48 8.48 -3.55
N ALA A 44 -7.20 7.35 -4.20
CA ALA A 44 -5.99 7.18 -5.02
C ALA A 44 -5.95 8.12 -6.24
N ARG A 45 -7.09 8.65 -6.70
CA ARG A 45 -7.12 9.65 -7.78
C ARG A 45 -6.47 10.97 -7.39
N ALA A 46 -6.42 11.28 -6.10
CA ALA A 46 -5.80 12.50 -5.56
C ALA A 46 -4.29 12.33 -5.26
N THR A 47 -3.69 11.16 -5.57
CA THR A 47 -2.25 10.95 -5.36
C THR A 47 -1.44 12.00 -6.17
N PRO A 48 -0.52 12.77 -5.55
CA PRO A 48 0.02 13.99 -6.13
C PRO A 48 0.56 13.87 -7.56
N LEU A 49 1.35 12.82 -7.85
CA LEU A 49 1.95 12.61 -9.18
C LEU A 49 1.31 11.46 -9.95
N LEU A 50 0.69 10.50 -9.27
CA LEU A 50 0.18 9.28 -9.91
C LEU A 50 -1.35 9.27 -10.05
N GLY A 51 -2.04 10.24 -9.48
CA GLY A 51 -3.48 10.42 -9.61
C GLY A 51 -3.78 11.51 -10.63
N HIS A 52 -4.74 11.27 -11.53
CA HIS A 52 -5.10 12.24 -12.56
C HIS A 52 -5.83 13.48 -11.99
N GLU A 53 -6.31 13.41 -10.74
CA GLU A 53 -6.90 14.52 -9.97
C GLU A 53 -5.92 15.08 -8.93
N GLY A 54 -4.67 14.59 -8.89
CA GLY A 54 -3.67 14.98 -7.90
C GLY A 54 -3.05 16.36 -8.15
N PRO A 55 -2.60 17.08 -7.09
CA PRO A 55 -2.03 18.43 -7.19
C PRO A 55 -0.69 18.56 -7.95
N GLY A 56 -0.21 17.52 -8.62
CA GLY A 56 0.96 17.52 -9.50
C GLY A 56 0.71 16.86 -10.87
N ALA A 57 -0.52 16.45 -11.18
CA ALA A 57 -0.86 15.85 -12.47
C ALA A 57 -0.54 16.78 -13.66
N GLN A 58 -0.63 18.09 -13.44
CA GLN A 58 -0.32 19.13 -14.42
C GLN A 58 1.16 19.15 -14.83
N LEU A 59 2.07 18.69 -13.95
CA LEU A 59 3.50 18.59 -14.23
C LEU A 59 3.83 17.43 -15.19
N LEU A 60 2.91 16.47 -15.32
CA LEU A 60 3.04 15.29 -16.18
C LEU A 60 2.26 15.44 -17.49
N VAL A 61 2.14 16.68 -17.96
CA VAL A 61 1.54 17.02 -19.24
C VAL A 61 2.65 17.48 -20.18
N LEU A 62 2.83 16.78 -21.30
CA LEU A 62 3.78 17.14 -22.35
C LEU A 62 3.01 17.66 -23.57
N GLY A 63 2.86 18.98 -23.67
CA GLY A 63 2.01 19.62 -24.68
C GLY A 63 0.54 19.25 -24.46
N ASP A 64 -0.08 18.57 -25.42
CA ASP A 64 -1.46 18.08 -25.32
C ASP A 64 -1.57 16.65 -24.75
N VAL A 65 -0.44 15.98 -24.50
CA VAL A 65 -0.42 14.58 -24.02
C VAL A 65 -0.38 14.56 -22.49
N LYS A 66 -1.47 14.10 -21.87
CA LYS A 66 -1.53 13.82 -20.43
C LYS A 66 -0.92 12.44 -20.16
N MET A 67 0.24 12.39 -19.49
CA MET A 67 0.88 11.12 -19.14
C MET A 67 0.06 10.33 -18.11
N VAL A 68 -0.64 11.03 -17.21
CA VAL A 68 -1.55 10.44 -16.21
C VAL A 68 -2.98 10.79 -16.56
N HIS A 69 -3.80 9.78 -16.84
CA HIS A 69 -5.23 9.92 -17.13
C HIS A 69 -6.01 8.78 -16.45
N ALA A 70 -7.34 8.82 -16.50
CA ALA A 70 -8.20 7.85 -15.81
C ALA A 70 -8.03 6.36 -16.22
N GLY A 71 -7.19 6.07 -17.22
CA GLY A 71 -6.84 4.71 -17.65
C GLY A 71 -5.40 4.31 -17.33
N SER A 72 -4.63 5.19 -16.69
CA SER A 72 -3.21 5.01 -16.38
C SER A 72 -2.83 5.58 -15.01
N ASP A 73 -3.82 5.89 -14.15
CA ASP A 73 -3.61 6.49 -12.84
C ASP A 73 -3.48 5.45 -11.72
N ALA A 74 -3.18 5.92 -10.51
CA ALA A 74 -3.01 5.10 -9.32
C ALA A 74 -4.26 4.26 -9.02
N ARG A 75 -5.46 4.79 -9.28
CA ARG A 75 -6.71 4.04 -9.13
C ARG A 75 -6.77 2.86 -10.10
N PHE A 76 -6.43 3.08 -11.37
CA PHE A 76 -6.35 2.01 -12.36
C PHE A 76 -5.30 0.95 -11.99
N ALA A 77 -4.14 1.37 -11.49
CA ALA A 77 -3.09 0.46 -11.02
C ALA A 77 -3.56 -0.41 -9.84
N LEU A 78 -4.33 0.15 -8.91
CA LEU A 78 -4.88 -0.59 -7.77
C LEU A 78 -5.98 -1.57 -8.19
N LEU A 79 -6.97 -1.10 -8.97
CA LEU A 79 -8.15 -1.90 -9.31
C LEU A 79 -7.93 -2.87 -10.48
N GLY A 80 -6.98 -2.59 -11.37
CA GLY A 80 -6.80 -3.33 -12.62
C GLY A 80 -7.88 -3.10 -13.66
N GLY A 81 -8.66 -2.04 -13.50
CA GLY A 81 -9.75 -1.67 -14.37
C GLY A 81 -10.28 -0.29 -14.01
N ARG A 82 -11.28 0.18 -14.77
CA ARG A 82 -11.93 1.48 -14.53
C ARG A 82 -12.99 1.44 -13.43
N PHE A 83 -13.40 0.23 -13.04
CA PHE A 83 -14.47 -0.04 -12.09
C PHE A 83 -14.02 -1.11 -11.09
N VAL A 84 -14.67 -1.11 -9.92
CA VAL A 84 -14.52 -2.17 -8.92
C VAL A 84 -15.23 -3.41 -9.46
N GLY A 85 -14.52 -4.54 -9.49
CA GLY A 85 -15.05 -5.81 -10.01
C GLY A 85 -14.09 -6.97 -9.73
N GLU A 86 -14.30 -8.08 -10.41
CA GLU A 86 -13.54 -9.33 -10.21
C GLU A 86 -12.02 -9.14 -10.33
N GLY A 87 -11.56 -8.34 -11.30
CA GLY A 87 -10.13 -8.04 -11.44
C GLY A 87 -9.53 -7.34 -10.23
N ALA A 88 -10.31 -6.50 -9.55
CA ALA A 88 -9.87 -5.86 -8.30
C ALA A 88 -9.83 -6.87 -7.16
N LEU A 89 -10.85 -7.73 -7.04
CA LEU A 89 -10.87 -8.81 -6.03
C LEU A 89 -9.64 -9.72 -6.17
N LEU A 90 -9.32 -10.17 -7.39
CA LEU A 90 -8.16 -11.01 -7.64
C LEU A 90 -6.85 -10.32 -7.23
N ARG A 91 -6.69 -9.02 -7.56
CA ARG A 91 -5.49 -8.25 -7.17
C ARG A 91 -5.37 -8.11 -5.66
N PHE A 92 -6.46 -7.78 -4.97
CA PHE A 92 -6.45 -7.66 -3.51
C PHE A 92 -6.23 -9.02 -2.83
N TYR A 93 -6.76 -10.11 -3.39
CA TYR A 93 -6.48 -11.47 -2.92
C TYR A 93 -4.99 -11.82 -3.03
N VAL A 94 -4.38 -11.62 -4.21
CA VAL A 94 -2.94 -11.89 -4.40
C VAL A 94 -2.09 -10.98 -3.52
N LEU A 95 -2.44 -9.69 -3.42
CA LEU A 95 -1.74 -8.74 -2.57
C LEU A 95 -1.82 -9.14 -1.09
N HIS A 96 -3.00 -9.56 -0.61
CA HIS A 96 -3.23 -9.88 0.80
C HIS A 96 -2.65 -11.25 1.19
N CYS A 97 -2.83 -12.28 0.36
CA CYS A 97 -2.43 -13.65 0.72
C CYS A 97 -0.96 -13.94 0.39
N VAL A 98 -0.36 -13.22 -0.56
CA VAL A 98 1.02 -13.49 -1.03
C VAL A 98 1.90 -12.25 -0.90
N GLY A 99 1.54 -11.16 -1.56
CA GLY A 99 2.42 -9.98 -1.71
C GLY A 99 2.84 -9.36 -0.37
N ILE A 100 1.86 -8.86 0.39
CA ILE A 100 2.14 -8.18 1.67
C ILE A 100 2.70 -9.15 2.72
N PRO A 101 2.18 -10.38 2.92
CA PRO A 101 2.76 -11.31 3.89
C PRO A 101 4.22 -11.66 3.59
N LEU A 102 4.60 -11.81 2.32
CA LEU A 102 5.98 -12.09 1.95
C LEU A 102 6.90 -10.91 2.28
N VAL A 103 6.50 -9.68 1.94
CA VAL A 103 7.27 -8.46 2.27
C VAL A 103 7.36 -8.27 3.80
N ALA A 104 6.24 -8.42 4.51
CA ALA A 104 6.21 -8.32 5.96
C ALA A 104 7.08 -9.40 6.62
N GLY A 105 7.05 -10.64 6.12
CA GLY A 105 7.90 -11.74 6.57
C GLY A 105 9.40 -11.43 6.47
N ILE A 106 9.82 -10.89 5.33
CA ILE A 106 11.21 -10.45 5.11
C ILE A 106 11.59 -9.33 6.08
N LEU A 107 10.72 -8.31 6.24
CA LEU A 107 10.99 -7.19 7.14
C LEU A 107 10.98 -7.61 8.61
N MET A 108 10.14 -8.56 9.03
CA MET A 108 10.18 -9.14 10.36
C MET A 108 11.51 -9.87 10.60
N ALA A 109 11.99 -10.64 9.64
CA ALA A 109 13.30 -11.29 9.73
C ALA A 109 14.42 -10.27 9.90
N VAL A 110 14.40 -9.18 9.12
CA VAL A 110 15.35 -8.06 9.26
C VAL A 110 15.23 -7.39 10.63
N HIS A 111 14.01 -7.13 11.10
CA HIS A 111 13.73 -6.50 12.39
C HIS A 111 14.30 -7.33 13.54
N PHE A 112 14.01 -8.64 13.57
CA PHE A 112 14.52 -9.54 14.62
C PHE A 112 16.04 -9.74 14.53
N TRP A 113 16.58 -9.88 13.32
CA TRP A 113 18.02 -9.96 13.12
C TRP A 113 18.72 -8.72 13.67
N ARG A 114 18.16 -7.53 13.44
CA ARG A 114 18.74 -6.27 13.91
C ARG A 114 18.67 -6.13 15.43
N VAL A 115 17.56 -6.52 16.06
CA VAL A 115 17.45 -6.59 17.53
C VAL A 115 18.57 -7.46 18.13
N ARG A 116 18.81 -8.64 17.54
CA ARG A 116 19.88 -9.54 18.01
C ARG A 116 21.27 -8.96 17.75
N LYS A 117 21.50 -8.33 16.59
CA LYS A 117 22.79 -7.75 16.22
C LYS A 117 23.16 -6.53 17.06
N ASP A 118 22.17 -5.75 17.50
CA ASP A 118 22.35 -4.52 18.29
C ASP A 118 22.50 -4.74 19.80
N GLY A 119 22.83 -5.96 20.21
CA GLY A 119 23.06 -6.30 21.61
C GLY A 119 21.79 -6.60 22.40
N GLY A 120 20.70 -7.00 21.73
CA GLY A 120 19.46 -7.41 22.39
C GLY A 120 18.55 -6.22 22.72
N ILE A 121 17.89 -6.25 23.87
CA ILE A 121 16.92 -5.23 24.31
C ILE A 121 17.67 -4.06 24.96
N SER A 122 17.16 -2.83 24.83
CA SER A 122 17.65 -1.70 25.61
C SER A 122 17.47 -1.97 27.12
N GLY A 123 18.48 -1.64 27.91
CA GLY A 123 18.36 -1.71 29.37
C GLY A 123 17.27 -0.76 29.90
N PRO A 124 16.79 -0.99 31.13
CA PRO A 124 15.88 -0.06 31.79
C PRO A 124 16.54 1.32 31.94
N LEU A 125 15.69 2.35 32.01
CA LEU A 125 16.07 3.74 32.27
C LEU A 125 16.56 3.92 33.72
#